data_AF-A0A257UFT9-F1
#
_entry.id   AF-A0A257UFT9-F1
#
_cell.length_a   1.000
_cell.length_b   1.000
_cell.length_c   1.000
_cell.angle_alpha   90.00
_cell.angle_beta   90.00
_cell.angle_gamma   90.00
#
_symmetry.space_group_name_H-M   'P 1'
#
loop_
_entity.id
_entity.type
_entity.pdbx_description
1 polymer ?
#
loop_
_entity_poly.entity_id
_entity_poly.type
_entity_poly.pdbx_seq_one_letter_code
_entity_poly.pdbx_strand_id
1 'polypeptide(L)'
;MLTRLPQARSVLDRYGLRGCGGNEGPVETLGFFARAHEVPIARLLDEIRHEPRRSIELPVVQRSQPGDDIYRPFFKAGIAVVLSLGAAWGAYLLARIAIGGSFTAAGVQEVNAHGHAQIFGWVGLFVMGFAYQAFPRFKHASLAHPRLALATLWMMLLGLVGRSLGQVLAADHPLAWYSAVGASCLEVTAIAAFVGIILATWRRSGKPLVFYDYYIVSALVWFVVQAPYESVYLSVTAAARGERLVSLVSTWQAPLRDVQIHLPKANERLSLIGLALINAAIAGEIAGLLLMKTAGHAWAALWYGSVLLLLGTSALLVKSWHVFSHSDEADRSLKFLRAAYVWLFVSLTMLALLPAYQHGLLATFAADSAAARLGFSHAYYGATRHAITVGFISLMIVGVAAKVVPTLNGIASSGLSRLWLPFVLINTG
;
A
#
# COMPACT_ATOMS: atom_id res chain seq x y z
N MET A 1 -4.67 27.65 -17.84
CA MET A 1 -4.24 27.53 -19.26
C MET A 1 -5.44 27.44 -20.19
N LEU A 2 -6.37 26.52 -19.92
CA LEU A 2 -7.52 26.25 -20.77
C LEU A 2 -8.50 27.44 -20.87
N THR A 3 -8.48 28.36 -19.90
CA THR A 3 -9.20 29.64 -19.98
C THR A 3 -8.76 30.48 -21.18
N ARG A 4 -7.48 30.38 -21.60
CA ARG A 4 -6.91 31.12 -22.73
C ARG A 4 -6.87 30.28 -24.02
N LEU A 5 -6.72 28.97 -23.89
CA LEU A 5 -6.64 28.01 -25.01
C LEU A 5 -7.57 26.81 -24.75
N PRO A 6 -8.90 26.97 -24.85
CA PRO A 6 -9.85 25.89 -24.54
C PRO A 6 -9.64 24.64 -25.40
N GLN A 7 -9.25 24.83 -26.66
CA GLN A 7 -9.00 23.74 -27.61
C GLN A 7 -7.85 22.82 -27.17
N ALA A 8 -6.93 23.28 -26.34
CA ALA A 8 -5.85 22.43 -25.84
C ALA A 8 -6.36 21.26 -24.98
N ARG A 9 -7.59 21.33 -24.45
CA ARG A 9 -8.19 20.24 -23.65
C ARG A 9 -8.27 18.93 -24.43
N SER A 10 -8.70 18.96 -25.69
CA SER A 10 -8.82 17.74 -26.51
C SER A 10 -7.45 17.07 -26.69
N VAL A 11 -6.41 17.86 -26.92
CA VAL A 11 -5.03 17.38 -27.05
C VAL A 11 -4.53 16.78 -25.74
N LEU A 12 -4.68 17.51 -24.63
CA LEU A 12 -4.21 17.03 -23.32
C LEU A 12 -4.97 15.78 -22.85
N ASP A 13 -6.27 15.67 -23.14
CA ASP A 13 -7.06 14.48 -22.82
C ASP A 13 -6.57 13.23 -23.55
N ARG A 14 -6.09 13.35 -24.81
CA ARG A 14 -5.43 12.25 -25.55
C ARG A 14 -4.17 11.75 -24.84
N TYR A 15 -3.51 12.61 -24.08
CA TYR A 15 -2.30 12.31 -23.34
C TYR A 15 -2.53 12.12 -21.83
N GLY A 16 -3.76 11.82 -21.40
CA GLY A 16 -4.02 11.38 -20.03
C GLY A 16 -4.48 12.45 -19.05
N LEU A 17 -4.83 13.66 -19.52
CA LEU A 17 -5.49 14.68 -18.68
C LEU A 17 -6.98 14.36 -18.42
N ARG A 18 -7.57 13.41 -19.14
CA ARG A 18 -9.01 13.12 -19.07
C ARG A 18 -9.49 12.88 -17.63
N GLY A 19 -10.53 13.59 -17.21
CA GLY A 19 -11.06 13.52 -15.85
C GLY A 19 -10.14 14.09 -14.76
N CYS A 20 -9.08 14.82 -15.14
CA CYS A 20 -8.13 15.47 -14.25
C CYS A 20 -7.88 16.94 -14.62
N GLY A 21 -7.13 17.63 -13.76
CA GLY A 21 -6.65 19.00 -13.98
C GLY A 21 -7.72 20.07 -13.82
N GLY A 22 -8.89 19.72 -13.28
CA GLY A 22 -10.00 20.68 -13.10
C GLY A 22 -10.43 21.37 -14.40
N ASN A 23 -11.14 22.49 -14.26
CA ASN A 23 -11.69 23.23 -15.40
C ASN A 23 -10.63 24.07 -16.13
N GLU A 24 -9.54 24.44 -15.46
CA GLU A 24 -8.52 25.35 -15.99
C GLU A 24 -7.33 24.65 -16.67
N GLY A 25 -7.29 23.31 -16.55
CA GLY A 25 -6.22 22.45 -17.04
C GLY A 25 -5.14 22.16 -15.99
N PRO A 26 -4.08 21.44 -16.36
CA PRO A 26 -3.02 21.09 -15.41
C PRO A 26 -2.45 22.36 -14.77
N VAL A 27 -2.22 22.29 -13.46
CA VAL A 27 -1.58 23.38 -12.71
C VAL A 27 -0.08 23.42 -12.97
N GLU A 28 0.48 22.28 -13.37
CA GLU A 28 1.86 22.12 -13.76
C GLU A 28 2.13 22.69 -15.16
N THR A 29 3.41 22.97 -15.44
CA THR A 29 3.82 23.43 -16.77
C THR A 29 3.58 22.37 -17.83
N LEU A 30 3.37 22.79 -19.09
CA LEU A 30 3.27 21.86 -20.22
C LEU A 30 4.53 20.99 -20.39
N GLY A 31 5.71 21.52 -20.05
CA GLY A 31 6.95 20.75 -20.03
C GLY A 31 6.94 19.64 -18.99
N PHE A 32 6.39 19.92 -17.80
CA PHE A 32 6.20 18.90 -16.77
C PHE A 32 5.17 17.84 -17.22
N PHE A 33 4.02 18.27 -17.73
CA PHE A 33 2.99 17.37 -18.26
C PHE A 33 3.55 16.45 -19.35
N ALA A 34 4.25 17.02 -20.34
CA ALA A 34 4.89 16.28 -21.42
C ALA A 34 5.86 15.20 -20.91
N ARG A 35 6.70 15.52 -19.91
CA ARG A 35 7.61 14.53 -19.29
C ARG A 35 6.84 13.46 -18.51
N ALA A 36 5.85 13.85 -17.71
CA ALA A 36 5.08 12.94 -16.88
C ALA A 36 4.25 11.93 -17.70
N HIS A 37 3.85 12.31 -18.91
CA HIS A 37 3.06 11.50 -19.84
C HIS A 37 3.89 10.93 -21.01
N GLU A 38 5.22 11.05 -20.95
CA GLU A 38 6.15 10.52 -21.96
C GLU A 38 5.83 11.00 -23.40
N VAL A 39 5.48 12.28 -23.53
CA VAL A 39 5.20 12.93 -24.81
C VAL A 39 6.30 13.94 -25.13
N PRO A 40 6.90 13.93 -26.34
CA PRO A 40 7.83 14.98 -26.73
C PRO A 40 7.15 16.36 -26.69
N ILE A 41 7.73 17.31 -25.94
CA ILE A 41 7.14 18.65 -25.76
C ILE A 41 6.93 19.38 -27.10
N ALA A 42 7.84 19.20 -28.06
CA ALA A 42 7.72 19.78 -29.39
C ALA A 42 6.44 19.29 -30.10
N ARG A 43 6.17 17.98 -30.04
CA ARG A 43 4.96 17.36 -30.59
C ARG A 43 3.70 17.86 -29.88
N LEU A 44 3.72 17.91 -28.54
CA LEU A 44 2.57 18.38 -27.77
C LEU A 44 2.20 19.83 -28.13
N LEU A 45 3.20 20.72 -28.20
CA LEU A 45 2.98 22.11 -28.57
C LEU A 45 2.50 22.24 -30.01
N ASP A 46 2.99 21.40 -30.92
CA ASP A 46 2.58 21.39 -32.31
C ASP A 46 1.12 20.96 -32.48
N GLU A 47 0.71 19.88 -31.82
CA GLU A 47 -0.69 19.43 -31.83
C GLU A 47 -1.63 20.47 -31.21
N ILE A 48 -1.23 21.14 -30.12
CA ILE A 48 -2.05 22.22 -29.52
C ILE A 48 -2.21 23.41 -30.48
N ARG A 49 -1.18 23.76 -31.25
CA ARG A 49 -1.24 24.86 -32.22
C ARG A 49 -2.13 24.54 -33.42
N HIS A 50 -2.11 23.29 -33.88
CA HIS A 50 -2.89 22.83 -35.03
C HIS A 50 -4.30 22.36 -34.68
N GLU A 51 -4.62 22.19 -33.39
CA GLU A 51 -5.98 21.86 -32.95
C GLU A 51 -6.92 23.03 -33.29
N PRO A 52 -8.01 22.79 -34.06
CA PRO A 52 -8.94 23.84 -34.45
C PRO A 52 -9.47 24.58 -33.23
N ARG A 53 -9.44 25.92 -33.25
CA ARG A 53 -10.11 26.72 -32.22
C ARG A 53 -11.60 26.40 -32.27
N ARG A 54 -12.10 25.62 -31.31
CA ARG A 54 -13.54 25.55 -31.06
C ARG A 54 -14.01 26.94 -30.64
N SER A 55 -15.09 27.41 -31.26
CA SER A 55 -15.88 28.50 -30.72
C SER A 55 -16.20 28.20 -29.26
N ILE A 56 -16.29 29.24 -28.44
CA ILE A 56 -16.62 29.16 -27.01
C ILE A 56 -18.09 28.72 -26.88
N GLU A 57 -18.42 27.50 -27.30
CA GLU A 57 -19.57 26.82 -26.74
C GLU A 57 -19.16 26.49 -25.31
N LEU A 58 -19.89 27.13 -24.38
CA LEU A 58 -19.85 26.86 -22.93
C LEU A 58 -19.55 25.39 -22.70
N PRO A 59 -18.63 25.05 -21.77
CA PRO A 59 -18.09 23.71 -21.66
C PRO A 59 -19.27 22.75 -21.65
N VAL A 60 -19.40 21.95 -22.72
CA VAL A 60 -20.18 20.73 -22.65
C VAL A 60 -19.63 20.08 -21.40
N VAL A 61 -20.42 20.06 -20.33
CA VAL A 61 -20.11 19.34 -19.11
C VAL A 61 -19.89 17.94 -19.62
N GLN A 62 -18.62 17.58 -19.89
CA GLN A 62 -18.25 16.24 -20.27
C GLN A 62 -18.77 15.45 -19.09
N ARG A 63 -19.87 14.71 -19.30
CA ARG A 63 -20.51 13.95 -18.24
C ARG A 63 -19.41 13.15 -17.57
N SER A 64 -19.12 13.50 -16.32
CA SER A 64 -18.07 12.88 -15.52
C SER A 64 -18.28 11.37 -15.62
N GLN A 65 -17.35 10.68 -16.26
CA GLN A 65 -17.46 9.23 -16.33
C GLN A 65 -17.24 8.68 -14.92
N PRO A 66 -17.86 7.55 -14.54
CA PRO A 66 -17.63 6.96 -13.22
C PRO A 66 -16.14 6.73 -12.89
N GLY A 67 -15.29 6.59 -13.91
CA GLY A 67 -13.83 6.46 -13.78
C GLY A 67 -13.05 7.77 -13.56
N ASP A 68 -13.70 8.94 -13.66
CA ASP A 68 -13.02 10.24 -13.56
C ASP A 68 -12.74 10.65 -12.09
N ASP A 69 -13.58 10.19 -11.16
CA ASP A 69 -13.46 10.45 -9.71
C ASP A 69 -13.46 9.16 -8.87
N ILE A 70 -13.16 8.02 -9.49
CA ILE A 70 -13.32 6.69 -8.87
C ILE A 70 -12.46 6.49 -7.63
N TYR A 71 -11.33 7.18 -7.52
CA TYR A 71 -10.46 7.11 -6.34
C TYR A 71 -11.13 7.64 -5.05
N ARG A 72 -12.05 8.62 -5.17
CA ARG A 72 -12.63 9.31 -4.01
C ARG A 72 -13.35 8.38 -3.04
N PRO A 73 -14.32 7.55 -3.48
CA PRO A 73 -15.02 6.67 -2.56
C PRO A 73 -14.07 5.65 -1.92
N PHE A 74 -13.07 5.15 -2.66
CA PHE A 74 -12.03 4.28 -2.11
C PHE A 74 -11.19 4.96 -1.03
N PHE A 75 -10.76 6.21 -1.26
CA PHE A 75 -9.96 6.95 -0.29
C PHE A 75 -10.77 7.26 0.97
N LYS A 76 -12.02 7.70 0.81
CA LYS A 76 -12.94 7.94 1.94
C LYS A 76 -13.18 6.67 2.74
N ALA A 77 -13.40 5.54 2.06
CA ALA A 77 -13.58 4.24 2.67
C ALA A 77 -12.32 3.78 3.42
N GLY A 78 -11.14 3.90 2.81
CA GLY A 78 -9.87 3.61 3.47
C GLY A 78 -9.67 4.46 4.73
N ILE A 79 -9.94 5.77 4.66
CA ILE A 79 -9.88 6.67 5.83
C ILE A 79 -10.87 6.23 6.91
N ALA A 80 -12.10 5.88 6.54
CA ALA A 80 -13.08 5.39 7.50
C ALA A 80 -12.61 4.09 8.18
N VAL A 81 -12.03 3.16 7.43
CA VAL A 81 -11.50 1.90 7.98
C VAL A 81 -10.31 2.16 8.90
N VAL A 82 -9.33 2.98 8.49
CA VAL A 82 -8.15 3.27 9.33
C VAL A 82 -8.55 3.97 10.63
N LEU A 83 -9.57 4.82 10.63
CA LEU A 83 -10.04 5.51 11.84
C LEU A 83 -10.97 4.64 12.71
N SER A 84 -11.38 3.46 12.24
CA SER A 84 -12.29 2.56 12.97
C SER A 84 -11.63 1.20 13.25
N LEU A 85 -11.84 0.21 12.38
CA LEU A 85 -11.31 -1.16 12.50
C LEU A 85 -9.77 -1.21 12.46
N GLY A 86 -9.14 -0.17 11.92
CA GLY A 86 -7.70 0.03 11.94
C GLY A 86 -7.21 0.62 13.27
N ALA A 87 -6.73 1.86 13.25
CA ALA A 87 -5.97 2.48 14.32
C ALA A 87 -6.74 2.58 15.65
N ALA A 88 -8.04 2.91 15.63
CA ALA A 88 -8.83 3.00 16.86
C ALA A 88 -8.99 1.63 17.54
N TRP A 89 -9.28 0.57 16.78
CA TRP A 89 -9.28 -0.80 17.29
C TRP A 89 -7.89 -1.19 17.81
N GLY A 90 -6.82 -0.88 17.08
CA GLY A 90 -5.44 -1.16 17.51
C GLY A 90 -5.10 -0.49 18.84
N ALA A 91 -5.46 0.78 19.00
CA ALA A 91 -5.30 1.53 20.24
C ALA A 91 -6.11 0.92 21.40
N TYR A 92 -7.34 0.46 21.13
CA TYR A 92 -8.14 -0.27 22.11
C TYR A 92 -7.48 -1.57 22.57
N LEU A 93 -6.89 -2.35 21.65
CA LEU A 93 -6.16 -3.57 22.01
C LEU A 93 -4.91 -3.27 22.83
N LEU A 94 -4.17 -2.21 22.48
CA LEU A 94 -3.01 -1.76 23.26
C LEU A 94 -3.42 -1.31 24.67
N ALA A 95 -4.52 -0.58 24.81
CA ALA A 95 -5.04 -0.19 26.11
C ALA A 95 -5.40 -1.42 26.97
N ARG A 96 -6.03 -2.45 26.37
CA ARG A 96 -6.31 -3.72 27.06
C ARG A 96 -5.04 -4.45 27.50
N ILE A 97 -4.02 -4.51 26.63
CA ILE A 97 -2.73 -5.11 26.96
C ILE A 97 -2.07 -4.37 28.12
N ALA A 98 -2.09 -3.03 28.09
CA ALA A 98 -1.50 -2.19 29.14
C ALA A 98 -2.22 -2.36 30.48
N ILE A 99 -3.56 -2.26 30.49
CA ILE A 99 -4.38 -2.41 31.70
C ILE A 99 -4.29 -3.82 32.27
N GLY A 100 -4.29 -4.84 31.40
CA GLY A 100 -4.20 -6.24 31.81
C GLY A 100 -2.79 -6.71 32.15
N GLY A 101 -1.75 -5.91 31.88
CA GLY A 101 -0.35 -6.28 32.10
C GLY A 101 0.10 -7.52 31.31
N SER A 102 -0.61 -7.90 30.25
CA SER A 102 -0.37 -9.14 29.50
C SER A 102 -0.72 -9.00 28.02
N PHE A 103 0.14 -9.52 27.14
CA PHE A 103 -0.13 -9.61 25.70
C PHE A 103 -1.30 -10.55 25.37
N THR A 104 -1.63 -11.50 26.25
CA THR A 104 -2.79 -12.38 26.07
C THR A 104 -4.11 -11.70 26.43
N ALA A 105 -4.08 -10.49 27.00
CA ALA A 105 -5.28 -9.69 27.24
C ALA A 105 -5.97 -9.25 25.94
N ALA A 106 -5.28 -9.28 24.80
CA ALA A 106 -5.85 -9.14 23.47
C ALA A 106 -5.87 -10.49 22.74
N GLY A 107 -7.02 -10.87 22.18
CA GLY A 107 -7.13 -12.11 21.43
C GLY A 107 -6.37 -12.04 20.10
N VAL A 108 -5.72 -13.15 19.71
CA VAL A 108 -5.00 -13.22 18.42
C VAL A 108 -5.92 -12.93 17.22
N GLN A 109 -7.20 -13.32 17.32
CA GLN A 109 -8.19 -13.06 16.28
C GLN A 109 -8.55 -11.57 16.19
N GLU A 110 -8.60 -10.85 17.32
CA GLU A 110 -8.79 -9.40 17.35
C GLU A 110 -7.59 -8.67 16.75
N VAL A 111 -6.37 -9.08 17.12
CA VAL A 111 -5.14 -8.53 16.57
C VAL A 111 -5.04 -8.78 15.06
N ASN A 112 -5.43 -9.97 14.60
CA ASN A 112 -5.44 -10.29 13.18
C ASN A 112 -6.53 -9.55 12.41
N ALA A 113 -7.72 -9.37 12.97
CA ALA A 113 -8.79 -8.56 12.37
C ALA A 113 -8.34 -7.10 12.20
N HIS A 114 -7.75 -6.51 13.24
CA HIS A 114 -7.14 -5.18 13.18
C HIS A 114 -6.06 -5.08 12.10
N GLY A 115 -5.11 -6.02 12.09
CA GLY A 115 -4.02 -6.04 11.11
C GLY A 115 -4.54 -6.19 9.68
N HIS A 116 -5.55 -7.02 9.48
CA HIS A 116 -6.20 -7.20 8.18
C HIS A 116 -6.91 -5.91 7.73
N ALA A 117 -7.65 -5.23 8.61
CA ALA A 117 -8.27 -3.94 8.31
C ALA A 117 -7.25 -2.85 7.93
N GLN A 118 -6.06 -2.86 8.52
CA GLN A 118 -4.96 -1.97 8.11
C GLN A 118 -4.44 -2.30 6.70
N ILE A 119 -4.19 -3.57 6.39
CA ILE A 119 -3.58 -3.95 5.10
C ILE A 119 -4.62 -3.94 3.96
N PHE A 120 -5.74 -4.63 4.09
CA PHE A 120 -6.73 -4.77 3.01
C PHE A 120 -7.68 -3.58 2.95
N GLY A 121 -7.98 -3.00 4.11
CA GLY A 121 -8.86 -1.84 4.23
C GLY A 121 -8.15 -0.53 3.98
N TRP A 122 -7.26 -0.12 4.87
CA TRP A 122 -6.56 1.15 4.72
C TRP A 122 -5.66 1.17 3.49
N VAL A 123 -4.65 0.30 3.44
CA VAL A 123 -3.67 0.29 2.34
C VAL A 123 -4.30 -0.19 1.04
N GLY A 124 -5.01 -1.33 1.07
CA GLY A 124 -5.62 -1.95 -0.09
C GLY A 124 -6.61 -1.05 -0.81
N LEU A 125 -7.58 -0.44 -0.10
CA LEU A 125 -8.52 0.49 -0.74
C LEU A 125 -7.82 1.71 -1.32
N PHE A 126 -6.80 2.24 -0.65
CA PHE A 126 -6.05 3.39 -1.17
C PHE A 126 -5.29 3.04 -2.45
N VAL A 127 -4.61 1.89 -2.48
CA VAL A 127 -3.90 1.37 -3.66
C VAL A 127 -4.87 1.12 -4.80
N MET A 128 -6.01 0.47 -4.54
CA MET A 128 -7.03 0.19 -5.56
C MET A 128 -7.58 1.50 -6.16
N GLY A 129 -7.99 2.44 -5.31
CA GLY A 129 -8.51 3.74 -5.74
C GLY A 129 -7.49 4.54 -6.55
N PHE A 130 -6.24 4.58 -6.09
CA PHE A 130 -5.16 5.25 -6.80
C PHE A 130 -4.88 4.57 -8.15
N ALA A 131 -4.81 3.24 -8.19
CA ALA A 131 -4.54 2.50 -9.42
C ALA A 131 -5.65 2.69 -10.45
N TYR A 132 -6.93 2.59 -10.05
CA TYR A 132 -8.05 2.82 -10.96
C TYR A 132 -8.05 4.23 -11.56
N GLN A 133 -7.54 5.23 -10.84
CA GLN A 133 -7.42 6.59 -11.33
C GLN A 133 -6.14 6.80 -12.15
N ALA A 134 -4.97 6.51 -11.60
CA ALA A 134 -3.70 6.89 -12.19
C ALA A 134 -3.28 5.98 -13.34
N PHE A 135 -3.51 4.67 -13.24
CA PHE A 135 -2.99 3.70 -14.20
C PHE A 135 -3.52 3.88 -15.63
N PRO A 136 -4.84 4.06 -15.88
CA PRO A 136 -5.34 4.34 -17.22
C PRO A 136 -4.68 5.58 -17.83
N ARG A 137 -4.40 6.60 -17.02
CA ARG A 137 -3.84 7.89 -17.45
C ARG A 137 -2.38 7.78 -17.84
N PHE A 138 -1.57 7.02 -17.10
CA PHE A 138 -0.20 6.69 -17.53
C PHE A 138 -0.18 5.92 -18.85
N LYS A 139 -1.19 5.09 -19.07
CA LYS A 139 -1.33 4.30 -20.30
C LYS A 139 -2.08 5.01 -21.43
N HIS A 140 -2.47 6.29 -21.27
CA HIS A 140 -3.28 7.04 -22.24
C HIS A 140 -4.55 6.30 -22.66
N ALA A 141 -5.19 5.62 -21.70
CA ALA A 141 -6.38 4.81 -21.89
C ALA A 141 -7.50 5.21 -20.92
N SER A 142 -8.71 4.75 -21.17
CA SER A 142 -9.81 4.79 -20.21
C SER A 142 -9.84 3.53 -19.35
N LEU A 143 -10.31 3.66 -18.12
CA LEU A 143 -10.46 2.53 -17.21
C LEU A 143 -11.40 1.47 -17.79
N ALA A 144 -10.97 0.22 -17.81
CA ALA A 144 -11.83 -0.89 -18.19
C ALA A 144 -12.89 -1.15 -17.10
N HIS A 145 -14.14 -1.44 -17.52
CA HIS A 145 -15.23 -1.85 -16.63
C HIS A 145 -15.42 -0.99 -15.35
N PRO A 146 -15.61 0.33 -15.46
CA PRO A 146 -15.65 1.24 -14.30
C PRO A 146 -16.76 0.90 -13.28
N ARG A 147 -17.87 0.28 -13.73
CA ARG A 147 -18.93 -0.21 -12.81
C ARG A 147 -18.46 -1.39 -11.97
N LEU A 148 -17.73 -2.33 -12.55
CA LEU A 148 -17.14 -3.44 -11.81
C LEU A 148 -16.06 -2.93 -10.85
N ALA A 149 -15.26 -1.94 -11.27
CA ALA A 149 -14.31 -1.28 -10.39
C ALA A 149 -14.99 -0.68 -9.14
N LEU A 150 -16.12 0.01 -9.30
CA LEU A 150 -16.92 0.46 -8.14
C LEU A 150 -17.53 -0.69 -7.34
N ALA A 151 -17.94 -1.79 -7.97
CA ALA A 151 -18.41 -2.97 -7.25
C ALA A 151 -17.31 -3.57 -6.35
N THR A 152 -16.04 -3.54 -6.79
CA THR A 152 -14.92 -4.04 -5.95
C THR A 152 -14.77 -3.26 -4.64
N LEU A 153 -15.17 -1.99 -4.57
CA LEU A 153 -15.20 -1.24 -3.31
C LEU A 153 -16.16 -1.88 -2.30
N TRP A 154 -17.39 -2.15 -2.74
CA TRP A 154 -18.42 -2.72 -1.87
C TRP A 154 -18.10 -4.16 -1.48
N MET A 155 -17.53 -4.93 -2.40
CA MET A 155 -17.05 -6.28 -2.10
C MET A 155 -15.96 -6.25 -1.03
N MET A 156 -14.98 -5.36 -1.15
CA MET A 156 -13.94 -5.16 -0.12
C MET A 156 -14.54 -4.71 1.20
N LEU A 157 -15.45 -3.73 1.22
CA LEU A 157 -16.05 -3.22 2.46
C LEU A 157 -16.90 -4.27 3.19
N LEU A 158 -17.76 -4.97 2.46
CA LEU A 158 -18.58 -6.05 3.03
C LEU A 158 -17.70 -7.20 3.52
N GLY A 159 -16.64 -7.52 2.77
CA GLY A 159 -15.60 -8.46 3.15
C GLY A 159 -14.91 -8.07 4.46
N LEU A 160 -14.34 -6.87 4.52
CA LEU A 160 -13.63 -6.35 5.69
C LEU A 160 -14.48 -6.34 6.95
N VAL A 161 -15.73 -5.85 6.86
CA VAL A 161 -16.64 -5.78 8.01
C VAL A 161 -17.07 -7.19 8.43
N GLY A 162 -17.52 -8.01 7.48
CA GLY A 162 -17.96 -9.38 7.75
C GLY A 162 -16.83 -10.24 8.33
N ARG A 163 -15.61 -10.09 7.80
CA ARG A 163 -14.42 -10.76 8.30
C ARG A 163 -14.03 -10.26 9.68
N SER A 164 -13.96 -8.95 9.91
CA SER A 164 -13.53 -8.41 11.21
C SER A 164 -14.47 -8.82 12.34
N LEU A 165 -15.79 -8.76 12.11
CA LEU A 165 -16.78 -9.18 13.09
C LEU A 165 -16.82 -10.71 13.23
N GLY A 166 -16.88 -11.41 12.11
CA GLY A 166 -16.97 -12.87 12.08
C GLY A 166 -15.73 -13.54 12.69
N GLN A 167 -14.53 -13.03 12.43
CA GLN A 167 -13.27 -13.60 12.91
C GLN A 167 -13.16 -13.51 14.44
N VAL A 168 -13.61 -12.41 15.04
CA VAL A 168 -13.62 -12.23 16.50
C VAL A 168 -14.61 -13.18 17.16
N LEU A 169 -15.77 -13.38 16.55
CA LEU A 169 -16.86 -14.22 17.09
C LEU A 169 -16.76 -15.70 16.69
N ALA A 170 -15.90 -16.04 15.73
CA ALA A 170 -15.71 -17.40 15.22
C ALA A 170 -15.21 -18.38 16.29
N ALA A 171 -14.70 -17.85 17.41
CA ALA A 171 -14.29 -18.66 18.54
C ALA A 171 -15.47 -19.46 19.13
N ASP A 172 -16.62 -18.81 19.22
CA ASP A 172 -17.78 -19.24 20.00
C ASP A 172 -18.99 -19.58 19.13
N HIS A 173 -19.03 -19.06 17.90
CA HIS A 173 -20.18 -19.19 17.00
C HIS A 173 -19.78 -19.76 15.62
N PRO A 174 -20.20 -20.99 15.26
CA PRO A 174 -19.90 -21.59 13.96
C PRO A 174 -20.36 -20.73 12.76
N LEU A 175 -21.52 -20.08 12.87
CA LEU A 175 -22.02 -19.17 11.83
C LEU A 175 -21.09 -17.97 11.61
N ALA A 176 -20.41 -17.49 12.65
CA ALA A 176 -19.45 -16.40 12.54
C ALA A 176 -18.17 -16.84 11.79
N TRP A 177 -17.76 -18.11 11.93
CA TRP A 177 -16.68 -18.68 11.12
C TRP A 177 -17.05 -18.69 9.63
N TYR A 178 -18.24 -19.20 9.27
CA TYR A 178 -18.69 -19.22 7.87
C TYR A 178 -18.81 -17.79 7.30
N SER A 179 -19.31 -16.86 8.11
CA SER A 179 -19.34 -15.43 7.75
C SER A 179 -17.93 -14.89 7.47
N ALA A 180 -16.96 -15.15 8.35
CA ALA A 180 -15.60 -14.67 8.18
C ALA A 180 -14.92 -15.24 6.93
N VAL A 181 -15.08 -16.54 6.68
CA VAL A 181 -14.51 -17.21 5.50
C VAL A 181 -15.20 -16.72 4.21
N GLY A 182 -16.53 -16.65 4.19
CA GLY A 182 -17.28 -16.15 3.05
C GLY A 182 -16.94 -14.69 2.72
N ALA A 183 -16.79 -13.86 3.75
CA ALA A 183 -16.34 -12.47 3.63
C ALA A 183 -14.92 -12.39 3.03
N SER A 184 -14.00 -13.23 3.51
CA SER A 184 -12.65 -13.33 2.95
C SER A 184 -12.62 -13.76 1.48
N CYS A 185 -13.49 -14.70 1.08
CA CYS A 185 -13.65 -15.11 -0.32
C CYS A 185 -14.17 -13.96 -1.20
N LEU A 186 -15.04 -13.11 -0.66
CA LEU A 186 -15.54 -11.91 -1.34
C LEU A 186 -14.39 -10.92 -1.61
N GLU A 187 -13.49 -10.73 -0.64
CA GLU A 187 -12.29 -9.88 -0.79
C GLU A 187 -11.34 -10.45 -1.85
N VAL A 188 -11.07 -11.76 -1.83
CA VAL A 188 -10.27 -12.43 -2.88
C VAL A 188 -10.87 -12.19 -4.26
N THR A 189 -12.20 -12.31 -4.39
CA THR A 189 -12.89 -12.06 -5.65
C THR A 189 -12.77 -10.60 -6.08
N ALA A 190 -12.87 -9.65 -5.14
CA ALA A 190 -12.70 -8.22 -5.40
C ALA A 190 -11.28 -7.90 -5.90
N ILE A 191 -10.26 -8.51 -5.30
CA ILE A 191 -8.85 -8.34 -5.68
C ILE A 191 -8.57 -8.95 -7.05
N ALA A 192 -9.10 -10.15 -7.32
CA ALA A 192 -8.99 -10.78 -8.64
C ALA A 192 -9.66 -9.91 -9.73
N ALA A 193 -10.85 -9.37 -9.45
CA ALA A 193 -11.53 -8.44 -10.35
C ALA A 193 -10.74 -7.14 -10.56
N PHE A 194 -10.15 -6.57 -9.50
CA PHE A 194 -9.27 -5.41 -9.56
C PHE A 194 -8.08 -5.64 -10.49
N VAL A 195 -7.35 -6.75 -10.29
CA VAL A 195 -6.21 -7.11 -11.15
C VAL A 195 -6.68 -7.31 -12.60
N GLY A 196 -7.79 -8.02 -12.80
CA GLY A 196 -8.39 -8.24 -14.13
C GLY A 196 -8.74 -6.92 -14.83
N ILE A 197 -9.27 -5.93 -14.11
CA ILE A 197 -9.59 -4.60 -14.64
C ILE A 197 -8.32 -3.85 -15.04
N ILE A 198 -7.27 -3.86 -14.21
CA ILE A 198 -6.00 -3.19 -14.52
C ILE A 198 -5.34 -3.83 -15.75
N LEU A 199 -5.32 -5.16 -15.83
CA LEU A 199 -4.80 -5.88 -17.00
C LEU A 199 -5.63 -5.62 -18.26
N ALA A 200 -6.96 -5.59 -18.16
CA ALA A 200 -7.84 -5.25 -19.28
C ALA A 200 -7.62 -3.79 -19.75
N THR A 201 -7.42 -2.86 -18.81
CA THR A 201 -7.08 -1.46 -19.10
C THR A 201 -5.76 -1.37 -19.83
N TRP A 202 -4.75 -2.10 -19.37
CA TRP A 202 -3.44 -2.16 -20.04
C TRP A 202 -3.56 -2.73 -21.45
N ARG A 203 -4.23 -3.87 -21.63
CA ARG A 203 -4.45 -4.47 -22.97
C ARG A 203 -5.14 -3.50 -23.94
N ARG A 204 -6.14 -2.74 -23.46
CA ARG A 204 -6.84 -1.73 -24.28
C ARG A 204 -5.95 -0.54 -24.66
N SER A 205 -4.90 -0.25 -23.89
CA SER A 205 -4.00 0.86 -24.19
C SER A 205 -3.10 0.60 -25.40
N GLY A 206 -2.84 -0.66 -25.76
CA GLY A 206 -1.90 -1.03 -26.81
C GLY A 206 -0.44 -0.65 -26.54
N LYS A 207 -0.13 -0.06 -25.37
CA LYS A 207 1.24 0.36 -25.01
C LYS A 207 2.06 -0.83 -24.48
N PRO A 208 3.37 -0.91 -24.80
CA PRO A 208 4.26 -1.91 -24.23
C PRO A 208 4.45 -1.71 -22.72
N LEU A 209 5.03 -2.73 -22.07
CA LEU A 209 5.56 -2.59 -20.72
C LEU A 209 6.80 -1.71 -20.76
N VAL A 210 6.88 -0.79 -19.80
CA VAL A 210 8.07 -0.02 -19.48
C VAL A 210 8.53 -0.40 -18.07
N PHE A 211 9.75 -0.01 -17.70
CA PHE A 211 10.43 -0.55 -16.51
C PHE A 211 9.61 -0.44 -15.20
N TYR A 212 8.84 0.64 -15.02
CA TYR A 212 8.03 0.83 -13.81
C TYR A 212 6.77 -0.04 -13.78
N ASP A 213 6.32 -0.56 -14.92
CA ASP A 213 5.18 -1.48 -14.95
C ASP A 213 5.52 -2.81 -14.31
N TYR A 214 6.78 -3.26 -14.37
CA TYR A 214 7.19 -4.51 -13.71
C TYR A 214 7.01 -4.45 -12.19
N TYR A 215 7.19 -3.28 -11.59
CA TYR A 215 6.89 -3.05 -10.19
C TYR A 215 5.39 -3.13 -9.90
N ILE A 216 4.55 -2.57 -10.79
CA ILE A 216 3.10 -2.67 -10.70
C ILE A 216 2.67 -4.13 -10.83
N VAL A 217 3.17 -4.86 -11.82
CA VAL A 217 2.86 -6.28 -12.04
C VAL A 217 3.30 -7.12 -10.84
N SER A 218 4.50 -6.89 -10.31
CA SER A 218 4.99 -7.57 -9.10
C SER A 218 4.07 -7.29 -7.90
N ALA A 219 3.67 -6.04 -7.68
CA ALA A 219 2.72 -5.68 -6.63
C ALA A 219 1.35 -6.37 -6.81
N LEU A 220 0.83 -6.43 -8.05
CA LEU A 220 -0.43 -7.12 -8.36
C LEU A 220 -0.33 -8.63 -8.11
N VAL A 221 0.79 -9.26 -8.48
CA VAL A 221 1.03 -10.68 -8.21
C VAL A 221 1.03 -10.94 -6.71
N TRP A 222 1.78 -10.16 -5.93
CA TRP A 222 1.81 -10.32 -4.48
C TRP A 222 0.46 -10.00 -3.82
N PHE A 223 -0.33 -9.08 -4.37
CA PHE A 223 -1.68 -8.81 -3.88
C PHE A 223 -2.64 -9.99 -4.14
N VAL A 224 -2.49 -10.67 -5.28
CA VAL A 224 -3.24 -11.90 -5.58
C VAL A 224 -2.73 -13.09 -4.78
N VAL A 225 -1.43 -13.19 -4.48
CA VAL A 225 -0.88 -14.29 -3.66
C VAL A 225 -1.31 -14.16 -2.19
N GLN A 226 -1.25 -12.95 -1.63
CA GLN A 226 -1.55 -12.75 -0.22
C GLN A 226 -3.01 -13.00 0.14
N ALA A 227 -3.96 -12.69 -0.77
CA ALA A 227 -5.38 -12.75 -0.45
C ALA A 227 -5.90 -14.19 -0.22
N PRO A 228 -5.62 -15.18 -1.08
CA PRO A 228 -5.92 -16.58 -0.82
C PRO A 228 -5.13 -17.12 0.34
N TYR A 229 -3.84 -16.76 0.49
CA TYR A 229 -3.04 -17.20 1.61
C TYR A 229 -3.66 -16.75 2.94
N GLU A 230 -4.02 -15.48 3.08
CA GLU A 230 -4.69 -14.98 4.28
C GLU A 230 -6.09 -15.58 4.50
N SER A 231 -6.80 -15.91 3.42
CA SER A 231 -8.11 -16.58 3.50
C SER A 231 -7.99 -18.02 4.02
N VAL A 232 -7.03 -18.78 3.52
CA VAL A 232 -6.72 -20.13 3.99
C VAL A 232 -6.21 -20.08 5.43
N TYR A 233 -5.31 -19.14 5.74
CA TYR A 233 -4.81 -18.96 7.09
C TYR A 233 -5.93 -18.62 8.08
N LEU A 234 -6.88 -17.75 7.70
CA LEU A 234 -8.06 -17.47 8.51
C LEU A 234 -8.90 -18.73 8.75
N SER A 235 -9.23 -19.47 7.69
CA SER A 235 -10.16 -20.60 7.80
C SER A 235 -9.63 -21.66 8.79
N VAL A 236 -8.32 -21.90 8.79
CA VAL A 236 -7.70 -22.84 9.72
C VAL A 236 -7.49 -22.26 11.12
N THR A 237 -7.13 -20.98 11.25
CA THR A 237 -6.84 -20.39 12.58
C THR A 237 -8.08 -20.00 13.35
N ALA A 238 -9.15 -19.54 12.68
CA ALA A 238 -10.39 -19.18 13.33
C ALA A 238 -11.04 -20.38 14.04
N ALA A 239 -10.85 -21.59 13.52
CA ALA A 239 -11.32 -22.84 14.13
C ALA A 239 -10.30 -23.49 15.11
N ALA A 240 -9.04 -23.06 15.13
CA ALA A 240 -8.00 -23.69 15.94
C ALA A 240 -7.96 -23.17 17.39
N ARG A 241 -7.58 -24.06 18.33
CA ARG A 241 -7.41 -23.75 19.76
C ARG A 241 -6.10 -24.32 20.29
N GLY A 242 -5.66 -23.83 21.45
CA GLY A 242 -4.51 -24.35 22.19
C GLY A 242 -3.24 -24.49 21.35
N GLU A 243 -2.55 -25.61 21.50
CA GLU A 243 -1.28 -25.88 20.81
C GLU A 243 -1.39 -25.84 19.28
N ARG A 244 -2.52 -26.28 18.71
CA ARG A 244 -2.73 -26.23 17.26
C ARG A 244 -2.75 -24.79 16.77
N LEU A 245 -3.39 -23.88 17.49
CA LEU A 245 -3.40 -22.45 17.15
C LEU A 245 -2.00 -21.85 17.24
N VAL A 246 -1.26 -22.15 18.31
CA VAL A 246 0.13 -21.70 18.51
C VAL A 246 1.04 -22.21 17.39
N SER A 247 0.89 -23.47 16.99
CA SER A 247 1.64 -24.07 15.88
C SER A 247 1.35 -23.36 14.55
N LEU A 248 0.07 -23.11 14.24
CA LEU A 248 -0.31 -22.39 13.03
C LEU A 248 0.23 -20.95 13.01
N VAL A 249 0.10 -20.22 14.12
CA VAL A 249 0.57 -18.84 14.26
C VAL A 249 2.09 -18.76 14.12
N SER A 250 2.83 -19.60 14.83
CA SER A 250 4.30 -19.59 14.80
C SER A 250 4.88 -20.02 13.45
N THR A 251 4.16 -20.82 12.67
CA THR A 251 4.63 -21.33 11.38
C THR A 251 4.27 -20.42 10.22
N TRP A 252 3.03 -19.93 10.16
CA TRP A 252 2.48 -19.31 8.95
C TRP A 252 2.26 -17.80 9.08
N GLN A 253 2.17 -17.25 10.30
CA GLN A 253 1.84 -15.83 10.45
C GLN A 253 2.98 -14.91 10.01
N ALA A 254 4.24 -15.22 10.36
CA ALA A 254 5.37 -14.39 9.96
C ALA A 254 5.56 -14.34 8.43
N PRO A 255 5.61 -15.50 7.72
CA PRO A 255 5.67 -15.49 6.26
C PRO A 255 4.51 -14.71 5.60
N LEU A 256 3.29 -14.83 6.13
CA LEU A 256 2.15 -14.07 5.62
C LEU A 256 2.36 -12.56 5.76
N ARG A 257 2.87 -12.07 6.89
CA ARG A 257 3.10 -10.62 7.08
C ARG A 257 4.20 -10.09 6.16
N ASP A 258 5.23 -10.87 5.87
CA ASP A 258 6.33 -10.43 5.01
C ASP A 258 5.89 -10.32 3.54
N VAL A 259 4.95 -11.16 3.10
CA VAL A 259 4.26 -11.02 1.80
C VAL A 259 3.46 -9.71 1.72
N GLN A 260 2.80 -9.31 2.82
CA GLN A 260 1.84 -8.20 2.84
C GLN A 260 2.49 -6.81 2.78
N ILE A 261 3.75 -6.68 3.21
CA ILE A 261 4.33 -5.39 3.60
C ILE A 261 5.36 -4.83 2.59
N HIS A 262 6.00 -5.68 1.77
CA HIS A 262 7.11 -5.27 0.94
C HIS A 262 6.69 -4.95 -0.51
N LEU A 263 6.75 -3.67 -0.90
CA LEU A 263 6.41 -3.20 -2.26
C LEU A 263 7.54 -2.36 -2.88
N PRO A 264 7.95 -2.62 -4.14
CA PRO A 264 9.12 -1.97 -4.74
C PRO A 264 8.78 -0.81 -5.74
N LYS A 265 9.73 0.11 -6.08
CA LYS A 265 9.69 1.04 -7.26
C LYS A 265 11.10 1.46 -7.77
N ALA A 266 11.22 1.98 -9.02
CA ALA A 266 12.10 3.06 -9.60
C ALA A 266 13.59 2.86 -10.01
N ASN A 267 14.08 3.69 -10.98
CA ASN A 267 15.22 3.67 -11.99
C ASN A 267 15.02 2.57 -13.10
N GLU A 268 15.79 2.46 -14.19
CA GLU A 268 15.58 1.39 -15.20
C GLU A 268 16.47 0.17 -14.94
N ARG A 269 17.79 0.26 -15.12
CA ARG A 269 18.68 -0.90 -14.95
C ARG A 269 18.89 -1.31 -13.50
N LEU A 270 19.18 -0.35 -12.64
CA LEU A 270 19.37 -0.57 -11.19
C LEU A 270 18.11 -1.17 -10.53
N SER A 271 17.01 -1.13 -11.25
CA SER A 271 15.66 -1.24 -10.73
C SER A 271 15.00 -2.49 -11.20
N LEU A 272 15.30 -2.92 -12.42
CA LEU A 272 15.08 -4.31 -12.79
C LEU A 272 15.94 -5.22 -11.91
N ILE A 273 17.21 -4.86 -11.66
CA ILE A 273 18.06 -5.57 -10.71
C ILE A 273 17.49 -5.46 -9.30
N GLY A 274 17.19 -4.25 -8.83
CA GLY A 274 16.63 -4.04 -7.49
C GLY A 274 15.29 -4.75 -7.28
N LEU A 275 14.43 -4.81 -8.30
CA LEU A 275 13.18 -5.56 -8.27
C LEU A 275 13.43 -7.05 -8.12
N ALA A 276 14.37 -7.62 -8.89
CA ALA A 276 14.74 -9.03 -8.79
C ALA A 276 15.30 -9.33 -7.39
N LEU A 277 16.19 -8.49 -6.87
CA LEU A 277 16.77 -8.64 -5.54
C LEU A 277 15.74 -8.50 -4.42
N ILE A 278 14.79 -7.56 -4.52
CA ILE A 278 13.70 -7.43 -3.54
C ILE A 278 12.80 -8.66 -3.58
N ASN A 279 12.40 -9.15 -4.76
CA ASN A 279 11.59 -10.37 -4.84
C ASN A 279 12.33 -11.60 -4.31
N ALA A 280 13.64 -11.72 -4.61
CA ALA A 280 14.48 -12.77 -4.07
C ALA A 280 14.61 -12.69 -2.55
N ALA A 281 14.75 -11.48 -1.99
CA ALA A 281 14.79 -11.26 -0.55
C ALA A 281 13.46 -11.64 0.12
N ILE A 282 12.32 -11.18 -0.42
CA ILE A 282 10.99 -11.54 0.11
C ILE A 282 10.80 -13.06 0.07
N ALA A 283 11.11 -13.70 -1.06
CA ALA A 283 11.00 -15.15 -1.19
C ALA A 283 11.94 -15.89 -0.22
N GLY A 284 13.16 -15.39 -0.05
CA GLY A 284 14.16 -15.93 0.88
C GLY A 284 13.78 -15.73 2.35
N GLU A 285 13.14 -14.63 2.73
CA GLU A 285 12.58 -14.42 4.07
C GLU A 285 11.47 -15.44 4.36
N ILE A 286 10.51 -15.58 3.44
CA ILE A 286 9.42 -16.57 3.52
C ILE A 286 9.97 -17.99 3.63
N ALA A 287 10.86 -18.37 2.70
CA ALA A 287 11.46 -19.71 2.67
C ALA A 287 12.32 -19.96 3.91
N GLY A 288 13.12 -19.00 4.33
CA GLY A 288 13.96 -19.09 5.53
C GLY A 288 13.12 -19.31 6.79
N LEU A 289 12.03 -18.57 6.97
CA LEU A 289 11.10 -18.77 8.09
C LEU A 289 10.49 -20.18 8.09
N LEU A 290 10.01 -20.64 6.94
CA LEU A 290 9.40 -21.97 6.82
C LEU A 290 10.42 -23.08 7.05
N LEU A 291 11.61 -22.98 6.45
CA LEU A 291 12.66 -23.99 6.54
C LEU A 291 13.32 -24.02 7.93
N MET A 292 13.43 -22.89 8.63
CA MET A 292 13.85 -22.89 10.04
C MET A 292 12.94 -23.77 10.89
N LYS A 293 11.64 -23.79 10.58
CA LYS A 293 10.64 -24.56 11.33
C LYS A 293 10.60 -26.03 10.91
N THR A 294 10.79 -26.34 9.64
CA THR A 294 10.59 -27.70 9.09
C THR A 294 11.88 -28.49 8.85
N ALA A 295 13.00 -27.81 8.59
CA ALA A 295 14.28 -28.41 8.18
C ALA A 295 15.45 -28.05 9.11
N GLY A 296 15.24 -27.20 10.11
CA GLY A 296 16.18 -26.92 11.19
C GLY A 296 16.81 -25.52 11.17
N HIS A 297 17.45 -25.14 12.26
CA HIS A 297 17.86 -23.75 12.54
C HIS A 297 18.95 -23.19 11.61
N ALA A 298 19.68 -24.03 10.86
CA ALA A 298 20.69 -23.56 9.91
C ALA A 298 20.10 -22.62 8.84
N TRP A 299 18.81 -22.78 8.51
CA TRP A 299 18.08 -21.92 7.58
C TRP A 299 17.83 -20.50 8.11
N ALA A 300 18.18 -20.20 9.36
CA ALA A 300 18.24 -18.84 9.88
C ALA A 300 19.22 -17.96 9.07
N ALA A 301 20.28 -18.56 8.52
CA ALA A 301 21.21 -17.86 7.64
C ALA A 301 20.54 -17.37 6.34
N LEU A 302 19.64 -18.17 5.75
CA LEU A 302 18.88 -17.75 4.57
C LEU A 302 17.95 -16.59 4.90
N TRP A 303 17.20 -16.69 6.00
CA TRP A 303 16.33 -15.61 6.46
C TRP A 303 17.12 -14.33 6.70
N TYR A 304 18.21 -14.41 7.46
CA TYR A 304 19.04 -13.26 7.81
C TYR A 304 19.71 -12.63 6.59
N GLY A 305 20.27 -13.46 5.70
CA GLY A 305 20.84 -12.99 4.44
C GLY A 305 19.82 -12.28 3.56
N SER A 306 18.56 -12.73 3.58
CA SER A 306 17.47 -12.10 2.84
C SER A 306 17.08 -10.73 3.43
N VAL A 307 17.01 -10.60 4.75
CA VAL A 307 16.79 -9.31 5.43
C VAL A 307 17.90 -8.30 5.10
N LEU A 308 19.17 -8.73 5.11
CA LEU A 308 20.30 -7.89 4.73
C LEU A 308 20.25 -7.48 3.25
N LEU A 309 19.87 -8.41 2.38
CA LEU A 309 19.67 -8.13 0.96
C LEU A 309 18.56 -7.10 0.74
N LEU A 310 17.45 -7.22 1.45
CA LEU A 310 16.33 -6.29 1.38
C LEU A 310 16.73 -4.89 1.86
N LEU A 311 17.42 -4.80 3.00
CA LEU A 311 17.94 -3.55 3.54
C LEU A 311 18.94 -2.88 2.57
N GLY A 312 19.93 -3.64 2.11
CA GLY A 312 20.95 -3.14 1.18
C GLY A 312 20.36 -2.68 -0.15
N THR A 313 19.46 -3.46 -0.73
CA THR A 313 18.79 -3.11 -1.99
C THR A 313 17.92 -1.86 -1.82
N SER A 314 17.15 -1.78 -0.73
CA SER A 314 16.32 -0.60 -0.44
C SER A 314 17.18 0.66 -0.25
N ALA A 315 18.31 0.56 0.45
CA ALA A 315 19.23 1.68 0.65
C ALA A 315 19.84 2.17 -0.66
N LEU A 316 20.29 1.27 -1.53
CA LEU A 316 20.85 1.60 -2.84
C LEU A 316 19.81 2.29 -3.73
N LEU A 317 18.59 1.76 -3.77
CA LEU A 317 17.49 2.33 -4.54
C LEU A 317 17.11 3.73 -4.07
N VAL A 318 16.87 3.92 -2.77
CA VAL A 318 16.53 5.24 -2.19
C VAL A 318 17.65 6.26 -2.42
N LYS A 319 18.91 5.85 -2.27
CA LYS A 319 20.07 6.69 -2.58
C LYS A 319 20.07 7.12 -4.04
N SER A 320 19.79 6.21 -4.97
CA SER A 320 19.78 6.48 -6.42
C SER A 320 18.69 7.45 -6.86
N TRP A 321 17.60 7.58 -6.08
CA TRP A 321 16.51 8.49 -6.40
C TRP A 321 16.73 9.91 -5.87
N HIS A 322 17.81 10.13 -5.12
CA HIS A 322 18.10 11.43 -4.53
C HIS A 322 16.92 11.98 -3.69
N VAL A 323 16.16 11.12 -3.00
CA VAL A 323 14.96 11.54 -2.23
C VAL A 323 15.27 12.64 -1.21
N PHE A 324 16.49 12.61 -0.66
CA PHE A 324 16.97 13.55 0.35
C PHE A 324 17.78 14.72 -0.22
N SER A 325 17.91 14.87 -1.55
CA SER A 325 18.58 16.03 -2.15
C SER A 325 17.79 17.33 -1.92
N HIS A 326 18.42 18.49 -2.13
CA HIS A 326 17.68 19.75 -2.10
C HIS A 326 16.53 19.74 -3.14
N SER A 327 15.41 20.39 -2.82
CA SER A 327 14.28 20.56 -3.72
C SER A 327 13.97 22.04 -3.79
N ASP A 328 13.99 22.57 -5.01
CA ASP A 328 13.76 24.00 -5.28
C ASP A 328 12.28 24.39 -5.13
N GLU A 329 11.38 23.41 -5.04
CA GLU A 329 9.93 23.60 -4.94
C GLU A 329 9.42 23.32 -3.53
N ALA A 330 8.57 24.21 -3.00
CA ALA A 330 7.89 24.01 -1.74
C ALA A 330 6.76 22.96 -1.88
N ASP A 331 7.09 21.68 -1.78
CA ASP A 331 6.13 20.57 -1.87
C ASP A 331 5.69 20.07 -0.47
N ARG A 332 4.40 20.25 -0.15
CA ARG A 332 3.81 19.79 1.13
C ARG A 332 3.92 18.28 1.35
N SER A 333 4.01 17.48 0.28
CA SER A 333 4.12 16.02 0.34
C SER A 333 5.52 15.55 0.71
N LEU A 334 6.57 16.30 0.34
CA LEU A 334 7.95 15.81 0.37
C LEU A 334 8.42 15.37 1.76
N LYS A 335 8.00 16.08 2.82
CA LYS A 335 8.31 15.68 4.21
C LYS A 335 7.75 14.31 4.58
N PHE A 336 6.54 13.98 4.10
CA PHE A 336 5.93 12.68 4.35
C PHE A 336 6.70 11.58 3.63
N LEU A 337 7.08 11.80 2.36
CA LEU A 337 7.87 10.83 1.59
C LEU A 337 9.24 10.58 2.25
N ARG A 338 9.92 11.64 2.68
CA ARG A 338 11.22 11.52 3.36
C ARG A 338 11.12 10.79 4.69
N ALA A 339 10.17 11.19 5.53
CA ALA A 339 9.94 10.52 6.80
C ALA A 339 9.53 9.05 6.62
N ALA A 340 8.73 8.75 5.59
CA ALA A 340 8.39 7.37 5.24
C ALA A 340 9.66 6.52 5.01
N TYR A 341 10.61 6.99 4.18
CA TYR A 341 11.85 6.23 3.95
C TYR A 341 12.73 6.14 5.20
N VAL A 342 12.74 7.14 6.07
CA VAL A 342 13.41 7.03 7.38
C VAL A 342 12.80 5.89 8.18
N TRP A 343 11.48 5.83 8.29
CA TRP A 343 10.78 4.75 8.99
C TRP A 343 10.95 3.37 8.34
N LEU A 344 11.07 3.30 7.00
CA LEU A 344 11.45 2.07 6.31
C LEU A 344 12.81 1.57 6.82
N PHE A 345 13.82 2.45 6.89
CA PHE A 345 15.14 2.06 7.38
C PHE A 345 15.16 1.75 8.87
N VAL A 346 14.37 2.44 9.69
CA VAL A 346 14.16 2.08 11.10
C VAL A 346 13.62 0.66 11.19
N SER A 347 12.55 0.33 10.45
CA SER A 347 11.97 -1.02 10.44
C SER A 347 12.97 -2.09 9.98
N LEU A 348 13.64 -1.88 8.83
CA LEU A 348 14.57 -2.86 8.29
C LEU A 348 15.82 -3.04 9.17
N THR A 349 16.25 -1.97 9.85
CA THR A 349 17.34 -2.03 10.82
C THR A 349 16.90 -2.76 12.08
N MET A 350 15.68 -2.51 12.57
CA MET A 350 15.12 -3.31 13.67
C MET A 350 15.06 -4.80 13.29
N LEU A 351 14.65 -5.13 12.07
CA LEU A 351 14.62 -6.51 11.60
C LEU A 351 16.03 -7.12 11.51
N ALA A 352 17.01 -6.39 10.99
CA ALA A 352 18.41 -6.83 10.94
C ALA A 352 19.04 -6.96 12.34
N LEU A 353 18.65 -6.11 13.29
CA LEU A 353 19.14 -6.19 14.67
C LEU A 353 18.34 -7.16 15.54
N LEU A 354 17.35 -7.84 14.99
CA LEU A 354 16.47 -8.74 15.73
C LEU A 354 17.27 -9.82 16.51
N PRO A 355 18.26 -10.54 15.92
CA PRO A 355 19.02 -11.54 16.68
C PRO A 355 19.82 -10.91 17.84
N ALA A 356 20.44 -9.74 17.60
CA ALA A 356 21.20 -9.02 18.62
C ALA A 356 20.29 -8.53 19.77
N TYR A 357 19.08 -8.09 19.45
CA TYR A 357 18.09 -7.74 20.45
C TYR A 357 17.62 -8.96 21.25
N GLN A 358 17.19 -10.03 20.58
CA GLN A 358 16.61 -11.21 21.24
C GLN A 358 17.61 -11.95 22.12
N HIS A 359 18.84 -12.14 21.63
CA HIS A 359 19.85 -12.97 22.31
C HIS A 359 20.88 -12.18 23.10
N GLY A 360 20.99 -10.86 22.87
CA GLY A 360 21.89 -9.97 23.60
C GLY A 360 21.13 -9.06 24.56
N LEU A 361 20.51 -8.01 24.01
CA LEU A 361 19.92 -6.93 24.82
C LEU A 361 18.79 -7.42 25.72
N LEU A 362 17.85 -8.21 25.19
CA LEU A 362 16.70 -8.69 25.95
C LEU A 362 17.11 -9.57 27.14
N ALA A 363 18.08 -10.46 26.92
CA ALA A 363 18.64 -11.30 27.97
C ALA A 363 19.39 -10.47 29.03
N THR A 364 19.97 -9.33 28.65
CA THR A 364 20.73 -8.46 29.56
C THR A 364 19.81 -7.57 30.41
N PHE A 365 18.83 -6.92 29.79
CA PHE A 365 18.00 -5.91 30.46
C PHE A 365 16.73 -6.48 31.10
N ALA A 366 16.31 -7.68 30.69
CA ALA A 366 15.08 -8.29 31.15
C ALA A 366 15.22 -9.81 31.29
N ALA A 367 16.33 -10.28 31.88
CA ALA A 367 16.66 -11.70 32.05
C ALA A 367 15.51 -12.52 32.66
N ASP A 368 14.82 -11.96 33.64
CA ASP A 368 13.71 -12.62 34.35
C ASP A 368 12.37 -12.55 33.62
N SER A 369 12.32 -11.89 32.45
CA SER A 369 11.09 -11.81 31.66
C SER A 369 10.79 -13.11 30.93
N ALA A 370 9.50 -13.38 30.70
CA ALA A 370 9.09 -14.50 29.85
C ALA A 370 9.64 -14.36 28.42
N ALA A 371 9.77 -13.13 27.92
CA ALA A 371 10.30 -12.85 26.59
C ALA A 371 11.78 -13.27 26.45
N ALA A 372 12.60 -12.99 27.46
CA ALA A 372 14.01 -13.40 27.47
C ALA A 372 14.15 -14.93 27.52
N ARG A 373 13.37 -15.61 28.38
CA ARG A 373 13.35 -17.08 28.45
C ARG A 373 12.91 -17.74 27.14
N LEU A 374 11.94 -17.15 26.45
CA LEU A 374 11.45 -17.64 25.15
C LEU A 374 12.35 -17.24 23.98
N GLY A 375 13.32 -16.34 24.18
CA GLY A 375 14.09 -15.74 23.10
C GLY A 375 13.24 -14.97 22.10
N PHE A 376 12.07 -14.46 22.51
CA PHE A 376 11.10 -13.85 21.62
C PHE A 376 10.34 -12.69 22.26
N SER A 377 10.25 -11.57 21.54
CA SER A 377 9.54 -10.38 21.98
C SER A 377 8.42 -9.99 21.01
N HIS A 378 7.18 -10.15 21.46
CA HIS A 378 5.99 -9.65 20.75
C HIS A 378 6.05 -8.13 20.55
N ALA A 379 6.53 -7.39 21.56
CA ALA A 379 6.66 -5.95 21.51
C ALA A 379 7.61 -5.50 20.39
N TYR A 380 8.78 -6.13 20.29
CA TYR A 380 9.78 -5.78 19.28
C TYR A 380 9.26 -6.06 17.86
N TYR A 381 8.72 -7.27 17.62
CA TYR A 381 8.11 -7.59 16.32
C TYR A 381 6.92 -6.70 15.98
N GLY A 382 6.08 -6.39 16.98
CA GLY A 382 4.97 -5.46 16.83
C GLY A 382 5.45 -4.07 16.43
N ALA A 383 6.49 -3.56 17.09
CA ALA A 383 7.10 -2.27 16.80
C ALA A 383 7.74 -2.22 15.41
N THR A 384 8.50 -3.25 15.00
CA THR A 384 9.04 -3.36 13.63
C THR A 384 7.92 -3.28 12.59
N ARG A 385 6.82 -4.01 12.80
CA ARG A 385 5.67 -3.98 11.88
C ARG A 385 4.97 -2.63 11.84
N HIS A 386 4.81 -1.94 12.97
CA HIS A 386 4.23 -0.60 12.99
C HIS A 386 5.16 0.45 12.36
N ALA A 387 6.48 0.33 12.53
CA ALA A 387 7.45 1.20 11.87
C ALA A 387 7.30 1.16 10.35
N ILE A 388 7.05 -0.03 9.76
CA ILE A 388 6.82 -0.13 8.32
C ILE A 388 5.36 0.17 7.90
N THR A 389 4.34 -0.23 8.66
CA THR A 389 2.93 0.00 8.24
C THR A 389 2.43 1.41 8.55
N VAL A 390 2.70 1.94 9.74
CA VAL A 390 2.35 3.31 10.15
C VAL A 390 3.42 4.28 9.67
N GLY A 391 4.68 4.00 10.00
CA GLY A 391 5.79 4.89 9.67
C GLY A 391 6.08 4.99 8.18
N PHE A 392 6.27 3.87 7.46
CA PHE A 392 6.56 3.92 6.02
C PHE A 392 5.28 4.01 5.17
N ILE A 393 4.43 2.98 5.19
CA ILE A 393 3.31 2.86 4.25
C ILE A 393 2.30 4.00 4.43
N SER A 394 1.90 4.30 5.68
CA SER A 394 0.88 5.33 5.90
C SER A 394 1.40 6.75 5.61
N LEU A 395 2.65 7.08 5.97
CA LEU A 395 3.25 8.36 5.54
C LEU A 395 3.39 8.42 4.02
N MET A 396 3.72 7.31 3.35
CA MET A 396 3.76 7.28 1.89
C MET A 396 2.39 7.53 1.27
N ILE A 397 1.34 6.89 1.79
CA ILE A 397 -0.05 7.11 1.36
C ILE A 397 -0.44 8.58 1.54
N VAL A 398 -0.24 9.14 2.73
CA VAL A 398 -0.58 10.55 3.02
C VAL A 398 0.22 11.51 2.16
N GLY A 399 1.51 11.25 1.97
CA GLY A 399 2.39 12.04 1.12
C GLY A 399 1.94 12.04 -0.35
N VAL A 400 1.78 10.86 -0.94
CA VAL A 400 1.32 10.71 -2.32
C VAL A 400 -0.07 11.35 -2.49
N ALA A 401 -1.00 11.11 -1.57
CA ALA A 401 -2.34 11.70 -1.61
C ALA A 401 -2.32 13.23 -1.53
N ALA A 402 -1.46 13.80 -0.68
CA ALA A 402 -1.32 15.24 -0.48
C ALA A 402 -0.86 15.98 -1.75
N LYS A 403 -0.22 15.27 -2.67
CA LYS A 403 0.18 15.77 -4.00
C LYS A 403 -0.83 15.41 -5.08
N VAL A 404 -1.19 14.14 -5.18
CA VAL A 404 -2.01 13.60 -6.26
C VAL A 404 -3.42 14.17 -6.22
N VAL A 405 -4.08 14.19 -5.05
CA VAL A 405 -5.49 14.62 -4.98
C VAL A 405 -5.66 16.07 -5.46
N PRO A 406 -4.86 17.07 -5.02
CA PRO A 406 -4.90 18.41 -5.59
C PRO A 406 -4.63 18.46 -7.10
N THR A 407 -3.59 17.77 -7.59
CA THR A 407 -3.25 17.72 -9.03
C THR A 407 -4.42 17.17 -9.87
N LEU A 408 -5.04 16.07 -9.43
CA LEU A 408 -6.22 15.50 -10.11
C LEU A 408 -7.36 16.52 -10.19
N ASN A 409 -7.52 17.35 -9.16
CA ASN A 409 -8.55 18.40 -9.11
C ASN A 409 -8.14 19.71 -9.81
N GLY A 410 -6.91 19.84 -10.31
CA GLY A 410 -6.40 21.11 -10.85
C GLY A 410 -6.22 22.19 -9.79
N ILE A 411 -5.93 21.81 -8.55
CA ILE A 411 -5.75 22.75 -7.43
C ILE A 411 -4.25 22.92 -7.15
N ALA A 412 -3.78 24.17 -7.17
CA ALA A 412 -2.39 24.50 -6.86
C ALA A 412 -2.05 24.21 -5.38
N SER A 413 -0.90 23.56 -5.15
CA SER A 413 -0.44 23.17 -3.82
C SER A 413 -0.09 24.36 -2.91
N SER A 414 0.26 25.51 -3.49
CA SER A 414 0.65 26.74 -2.77
C SER A 414 -0.45 27.32 -1.90
N GLY A 415 -1.72 27.12 -2.27
CA GLY A 415 -2.88 27.58 -1.50
C GLY A 415 -3.36 26.60 -0.42
N LEU A 416 -2.73 25.43 -0.29
CA LEU A 416 -3.18 24.38 0.62
C LEU A 416 -2.37 24.36 1.93
N SER A 417 -3.02 23.94 3.02
CA SER A 417 -2.37 23.75 4.32
C SER A 417 -1.11 22.90 4.22
N ARG A 418 -0.07 23.23 4.99
CA ARG A 418 1.17 22.46 5.00
C ARG A 418 1.04 21.07 5.65
N LEU A 419 -0.09 20.69 6.24
CA LEU A 419 -0.28 19.37 6.88
C LEU A 419 0.75 19.06 7.98
N TRP A 420 1.21 20.07 8.73
CA TRP A 420 2.14 19.84 9.84
C TRP A 420 1.50 19.08 10.99
N LEU A 421 0.25 19.37 11.35
CA LEU A 421 -0.44 18.66 12.42
C LEU A 421 -0.51 17.13 12.17
N PRO A 422 -1.06 16.62 11.05
CA PRO A 422 -1.05 15.18 10.81
C PRO A 422 0.37 14.62 10.64
N PHE A 423 1.32 15.40 10.11
CA PHE A 423 2.72 14.95 10.02
C PHE A 423 3.33 14.70 11.40
N VAL A 424 3.15 15.63 12.34
CA VAL A 424 3.66 15.49 13.71
C VAL A 424 2.96 14.33 14.40
N LEU A 425 1.62 14.30 14.39
CA LEU A 425 0.84 13.26 15.07
C LEU A 425 1.21 11.84 14.62
N ILE A 426 1.40 11.61 13.32
CA ILE A 426 1.78 10.29 12.79
C ILE A 426 3.23 9.92 13.15
N ASN A 427 4.15 10.89 13.29
CA ASN A 427 5.54 10.57 13.62
C ASN A 427 5.77 10.42 15.13
N THR A 428 4.98 11.10 15.97
CA THR A 428 5.11 11.05 17.43
C THR A 428 4.31 9.92 18.07
N GLY A 429 3.20 9.53 17.44
CA GLY A 429 2.40 8.37 17.86
C GLY A 429 2.95 7.10 17.24
#